data_AF-A0A0D7Q450-F1
#
_entry.id   AF-A0A0D7Q450-F1
#
_cell.length_a   1.000
_cell.length_b   1.000
_cell.length_c   1.000
_cell.angle_alpha   90.00
_cell.angle_beta   90.00
_cell.angle_gamma   90.00
#
_symmetry.space_group_name_H-M   'P 1'
#
loop_
_entity.id
_entity.type
_entity.pdbx_description
1 polymer ?
#
loop_
_entity_poly.entity_id
_entity_poly.type
_entity_poly.pdbx_seq_one_letter_code
_entity_poly.pdbx_strand_id
1 'polypeptide(L)'
;MGMTASVDLAKLHIDDFAPHKDAVFELQATERVVPLKLTKVDPAGNSGRQGGAFSLLFAGPKDHVLPQAIYPVQHPALGTMEIFLVPIGPLADGNGYQAIFT
;
A
#
# COMPACT_ATOMS: atom_id res chain seq x y z
N MET A 1 15.03 19.05 3.48
CA MET A 1 14.50 17.84 2.84
C MET A 1 13.22 18.22 2.12
N GLY A 2 13.18 18.17 0.79
CA GLY A 2 11.97 18.52 0.04
C GLY A 2 10.89 17.49 0.32
N MET A 3 9.76 17.91 0.86
CA MET A 3 8.56 17.08 0.97
C MET A 3 8.12 16.73 -0.46
N THR A 4 8.38 15.50 -0.92
CA THR A 4 7.72 14.97 -2.12
C THR A 4 6.22 15.14 -1.93
N ALA A 5 5.56 15.88 -2.83
CA ALA A 5 4.12 16.07 -2.76
C ALA A 5 3.44 14.69 -2.83
N SER A 6 2.60 14.38 -1.84
CA SER A 6 1.84 13.14 -1.81
C SER A 6 0.61 13.25 -2.74
N VAL A 7 0.24 12.13 -3.32
CA VAL A 7 -0.95 12.01 -4.17
C VAL A 7 -2.20 12.01 -3.30
N ASP A 8 -3.27 12.64 -3.80
CA ASP A 8 -4.60 12.61 -3.19
C ASP A 8 -5.22 11.20 -3.33
N LEU A 9 -5.27 10.44 -2.24
CA LEU A 9 -5.80 9.07 -2.22
C LEU A 9 -7.29 8.99 -2.59
N ALA A 10 -8.05 10.08 -2.47
CA ALA A 10 -9.46 10.10 -2.85
C ALA A 10 -9.65 9.97 -4.36
N LYS A 11 -8.62 10.29 -5.17
CA LYS A 11 -8.65 10.20 -6.63
C LYS A 11 -8.15 8.87 -7.19
N LEU A 12 -7.56 8.02 -6.35
CA LEU A 12 -7.06 6.73 -6.78
C LEU A 12 -8.20 5.72 -6.88
N HIS A 13 -8.14 4.84 -7.86
CA HIS A 13 -9.10 3.76 -8.09
C HIS A 13 -8.40 2.41 -8.11
N ILE A 14 -9.17 1.33 -7.97
CA ILE A 14 -8.63 -0.03 -8.00
C ILE A 14 -7.83 -0.31 -9.28
N ASP A 15 -8.27 0.28 -10.39
CA ASP A 15 -7.65 0.14 -11.72
C ASP A 15 -6.28 0.82 -11.82
N ASP A 16 -5.95 1.75 -10.91
CA ASP A 16 -4.60 2.32 -10.83
C ASP A 16 -3.59 1.31 -10.25
N PHE A 17 -4.06 0.33 -9.47
CA PHE A 17 -3.22 -0.67 -8.80
C PHE A 17 -3.22 -2.02 -9.50
N ALA A 18 -4.31 -2.39 -10.19
CA ALA A 18 -4.42 -3.69 -10.86
C ALA A 18 -3.27 -3.99 -11.84
N PRO A 19 -2.75 -3.03 -12.64
CA PRO A 19 -1.59 -3.24 -13.52
C PRO A 19 -0.26 -3.46 -12.77
N HIS A 20 -0.21 -3.13 -11.48
CA HIS A 20 0.99 -3.18 -10.64
C HIS A 20 0.98 -4.37 -9.67
N LYS A 21 0.11 -5.36 -9.90
CA LYS A 21 0.19 -6.63 -9.19
C LYS A 21 1.57 -7.26 -9.38
N ASP A 22 2.10 -7.82 -8.30
CA ASP A 22 3.46 -8.35 -8.16
C ASP A 22 4.60 -7.33 -8.28
N ALA A 23 4.31 -6.04 -8.51
CA ALA A 23 5.30 -4.97 -8.45
C ALA A 23 5.71 -4.66 -7.01
N VAL A 24 6.89 -4.06 -6.87
CA VAL A 24 7.45 -3.62 -5.58
C VAL A 24 7.18 -2.13 -5.38
N PHE A 25 6.68 -1.82 -4.19
CA PHE A 25 6.47 -0.49 -3.67
C PHE A 25 7.50 -0.22 -2.56
N GLU A 26 7.92 1.02 -2.41
CA GLU A 26 8.90 1.40 -1.39
C GLU A 26 8.21 2.11 -0.22
N LEU A 27 8.08 1.43 0.91
CA LEU A 27 7.61 2.03 2.15
C LEU A 27 8.75 2.79 2.82
N GLN A 28 8.52 4.06 3.13
CA GLN A 28 9.47 4.93 3.84
C GLN A 28 9.22 4.86 5.35
N ALA A 29 9.99 4.03 6.07
CA ALA A 29 9.97 3.99 7.52
C ALA A 29 11.07 4.92 8.09
N THR A 30 10.96 5.32 9.35
CA THR A 30 11.84 6.30 10.00
C THR A 30 13.33 6.06 9.78
N GLU A 31 13.77 4.80 9.79
CA GLU A 31 15.18 4.43 9.73
C GLU A 31 15.57 3.64 8.47
N ARG A 32 14.60 3.25 7.63
CA ARG A 32 14.85 2.40 6.46
C ARG A 32 13.74 2.47 5.43
N VAL A 33 14.11 2.16 4.18
CA VAL A 33 13.15 1.82 3.12
C VAL A 33 12.83 0.32 3.22
N VAL A 34 11.55 -0.02 3.16
CA VAL A 34 11.06 -1.39 3.21
C VAL A 34 10.37 -1.73 1.89
N PRO A 35 10.85 -2.73 1.13
CA PRO A 35 10.20 -3.15 -0.10
C PRO A 35 8.90 -3.90 0.22
N LEU A 36 7.80 -3.53 -0.42
CA LEU A 36 6.49 -4.16 -0.30
C LEU A 36 6.02 -4.67 -1.66
N LYS A 37 5.90 -5.99 -1.83
CA LYS A 37 5.34 -6.59 -3.05
C LYS A 37 3.82 -6.53 -2.99
N LEU A 38 3.15 -5.97 -4.00
CA LEU A 38 1.69 -5.98 -4.09
C LEU A 38 1.18 -7.37 -4.50
N THR A 39 0.65 -8.14 -3.56
CA THR A 39 0.22 -9.53 -3.77
C THR A 39 -1.24 -9.66 -4.20
N LYS A 40 -2.12 -8.77 -3.74
CA LYS A 40 -3.54 -8.76 -4.12
C LYS A 40 -4.08 -7.35 -4.25
N VAL A 41 -5.03 -7.21 -5.17
CA VAL A 41 -5.81 -6.01 -5.45
C VAL A 41 -7.25 -6.49 -5.60
N ASP A 42 -8.10 -6.22 -4.61
CA ASP A 42 -9.45 -6.78 -4.53
C ASP A 42 -10.48 -5.67 -4.28
N PRO A 43 -11.67 -5.70 -4.93
CA PRO A 43 -12.77 -4.81 -4.58
C PRO A 43 -13.24 -5.10 -3.15
N ALA A 44 -13.61 -4.05 -2.40
CA ALA A 44 -13.97 -4.13 -0.99
C ALA A 44 -15.42 -3.68 -0.73
N GLY A 45 -16.34 -4.09 -1.60
CA GLY A 45 -17.77 -3.81 -1.49
C GLY A 45 -18.16 -2.40 -1.95
N ASN A 46 -19.46 -2.09 -1.81
CA ASN A 46 -19.98 -0.77 -2.13
C ASN A 46 -19.71 0.18 -0.96
N SER A 47 -18.94 1.24 -1.22
CA SER A 47 -18.80 2.38 -0.31
C SER A 47 -19.30 3.65 -0.98
N GLY A 48 -19.36 4.76 -0.24
CA GLY A 48 -19.67 6.08 -0.77
C GLY A 48 -18.56 6.68 -1.65
N ARG A 49 -17.43 5.98 -1.79
CA ARG A 49 -16.29 6.44 -2.59
C ARG A 49 -16.54 6.24 -4.07
N GLN A 50 -16.22 7.28 -4.83
CA GLN A 50 -16.26 7.24 -6.29
C GLN A 50 -15.32 6.13 -6.79
N GLY A 51 -15.83 5.25 -7.67
CA GLY A 51 -15.10 4.08 -8.14
C GLY A 51 -15.01 2.90 -7.16
N GLY A 52 -15.73 2.97 -6.02
CA GLY A 52 -15.88 1.87 -5.08
C GLY A 52 -14.74 1.74 -4.06
N ALA A 53 -15.01 0.96 -3.01
CA ALA A 53 -13.97 0.57 -2.06
C ALA A 53 -13.10 -0.54 -2.64
N PHE A 54 -11.83 -0.54 -2.27
CA PHE A 54 -10.90 -1.61 -2.61
C PHE A 54 -9.89 -1.85 -1.50
N SER A 55 -9.25 -3.02 -1.54
CA SER A 55 -8.18 -3.38 -0.63
C SER A 55 -6.94 -3.81 -1.41
N LEU A 56 -5.79 -3.50 -0.83
CA LEU A 56 -4.48 -3.90 -1.31
C LEU A 56 -3.84 -4.79 -0.25
N LEU A 57 -3.24 -5.90 -0.67
CA LEU A 57 -2.44 -6.75 0.19
C LEU A 57 -0.99 -6.73 -0.25
N PHE A 58 -0.11 -6.29 0.63
CA PHE A 58 1.32 -6.28 0.42
C PHE A 58 2.02 -7.38 1.22
N ALA A 59 3.12 -7.90 0.68
CA ALA A 59 4.07 -8.74 1.41
C ALA A 59 5.41 -8.01 1.53
N GLY A 60 5.88 -7.84 2.76
CA GLY A 60 7.19 -7.28 3.07
C GLY A 60 8.16 -8.32 3.64
N PRO A 61 9.42 -7.93 3.94
CA PRO A 61 10.44 -8.79 4.51
C PRO A 61 10.00 -9.48 5.81
N LYS A 62 10.56 -10.68 6.06
CA LYS A 62 10.24 -11.51 7.25
C LYS A 62 10.97 -11.07 8.53
N ASP A 63 12.06 -10.33 8.40
CA ASP A 63 12.96 -9.92 9.49
C ASP A 63 12.30 -8.95 10.48
N HIS A 64 11.33 -8.15 10.03
CA HIS A 64 10.70 -7.15 10.88
C HIS A 64 9.23 -6.92 10.51
N VAL A 65 8.38 -6.78 11.53
CA VAL A 65 6.97 -6.38 11.39
C VAL A 65 6.86 -4.91 11.77
N LEU A 66 6.45 -4.08 10.83
CA LEU A 66 6.16 -2.67 11.09
C LEU A 66 4.83 -2.54 11.86
N PRO A 67 4.71 -1.58 12.80
CA PRO A 67 3.45 -1.32 13.49
C PRO A 67 2.39 -0.79 12.51
N GLN A 68 1.13 -0.85 12.94
CA GLN A 68 0.04 -0.20 12.22
C GLN A 68 0.21 1.32 12.24
N ALA A 69 0.35 1.94 11.07
CA ALA A 69 0.47 3.39 10.94
C ALA A 69 0.19 3.85 9.50
N ILE A 70 0.15 5.16 9.30
CA ILE A 70 0.24 5.76 7.96
C ILE A 70 1.72 5.83 7.58
N TYR A 71 2.05 5.29 6.42
CA TYR A 71 3.38 5.34 5.85
C TYR A 71 3.37 5.99 4.47
N PRO A 72 4.40 6.77 4.11
CA PRO A 72 4.66 7.13 2.74
C PRO A 72 5.08 5.86 1.98
N VAL A 73 4.31 5.51 0.95
CA VAL A 73 4.57 4.38 0.06
C VAL A 73 4.79 4.93 -1.35
N GLN A 74 5.91 4.59 -1.95
CA GLN A 74 6.34 5.12 -3.24
C GLN A 74 6.25 4.06 -4.33
N HIS A 75 5.80 4.48 -5.52
CA HIS A 75 5.85 3.67 -6.72
C HIS A 75 6.14 4.57 -7.93
N PRO A 76 7.02 4.18 -8.89
CA PRO A 76 7.43 5.05 -9.99
C PRO A 76 6.29 5.60 -10.84
N ALA A 77 5.21 4.82 -11.04
CA ALA A 77 4.05 5.25 -11.84
C ALA A 77 2.96 5.98 -11.04
N LEU A 78 2.89 5.77 -9.72
CA LEU A 78 1.80 6.29 -8.87
C LEU A 78 2.25 7.42 -7.94
N GLY A 79 3.55 7.71 -7.88
CA GLY A 79 4.11 8.72 -6.99
C GLY A 79 4.19 8.25 -5.53
N THR A 80 4.13 9.20 -4.60
CA THR A 80 4.14 8.95 -3.15
C THR A 80 2.73 9.00 -2.60
N MET A 81 2.33 7.99 -1.83
CA MET A 81 0.99 7.84 -1.25
C MET A 81 1.11 7.67 0.25
N GLU A 82 0.34 8.41 1.05
CA GLU A 82 0.31 8.27 2.51
C GLU A 82 -0.70 7.17 2.91
N ILE A 83 -0.28 5.90 2.90
CA ILE A 83 -1.17 4.73 3.04
C ILE A 83 -1.22 4.28 4.49
N PHE A 84 -2.43 4.13 5.04
CA PHE A 84 -2.65 3.44 6.31
C PHE A 84 -2.48 1.93 6.13
N LEU A 85 -1.44 1.37 6.74
CA LEU A 85 -1.09 -0.04 6.63
C LEU A 85 -1.33 -0.76 7.96
N VAL A 86 -2.05 -1.88 7.89
CA VAL A 86 -2.32 -2.77 9.02
C VAL A 86 -1.50 -4.04 8.84
N PRO A 87 -0.58 -4.39 9.77
CA PRO A 87 0.09 -5.69 9.73
C PRO A 87 -0.93 -6.81 10.01
N ILE A 88 -1.00 -7.81 9.14
CA ILE A 88 -1.94 -8.95 9.27
C ILE A 88 -1.23 -10.27 9.62
N GLY A 89 0.06 -10.20 9.93
CA GLY A 89 0.89 -11.36 10.22
C GLY A 89 1.48 -12.03 8.98
N PRO A 90 2.09 -13.22 9.13
CA PRO A 90 2.81 -13.89 8.05
C PRO A 90 1.93 -14.32 6.86
N LEU A 91 2.46 -14.14 5.66
CA LEU A 91 2.01 -14.71 4.39
C LEU A 91 3.08 -15.67 3.85
N ALA A 92 2.79 -16.39 2.77
CA ALA A 92 3.77 -17.28 2.13
C ALA A 92 5.09 -16.56 1.78
N ASP A 93 4.97 -15.34 1.26
CA ASP A 93 6.09 -14.56 0.72
C ASP A 93 6.74 -13.60 1.73
N GLY A 94 6.24 -13.47 2.96
CA GLY A 94 6.68 -12.39 3.84
C GLY A 94 5.74 -12.03 4.98
N ASN A 95 5.95 -10.88 5.61
CA ASN A 95 4.98 -10.29 6.53
C ASN A 95 3.91 -9.53 5.73
N GLY A 96 2.63 -9.81 6.00
CA GLY A 96 1.50 -9.23 5.30
C GLY A 96 1.10 -7.86 5.86
N TYR A 97 0.78 -6.94 4.97
CA TYR A 97 0.24 -5.62 5.29
C TYR A 97 -0.99 -5.32 4.42
N GLN A 98 -2.09 -4.90 5.03
CA GLN A 98 -3.32 -4.57 4.32
C GLN A 98 -3.57 -3.06 4.33
N ALA A 99 -4.01 -2.54 3.20
CA ALA A 99 -4.62 -1.22 3.07
C ALA A 99 -6.06 -1.37 2.57
N ILE A 100 -6.98 -0.57 3.10
CA ILE A 100 -8.38 -0.51 2.67
C ILE A 100 -8.69 0.95 2.33
N PHE A 101 -9.28 1.17 1.15
CA PHE A 101 -9.69 2.47 0.64
C PHE A 101 -11.21 2.47 0.53
N THR A 102 -11.90 3.37 1.25
CA THR A 102 -13.38 3.39 1.37
C THR A 102 -13.99 4.75 1.15
#